data_AF-A0A101H4J4-F1
#
_entry.id   AF-A0A101H4J4-F1
#
_cell.length_a   1.000
_cell.length_b   1.000
_cell.length_c   1.000
_cell.angle_alpha   90.00
_cell.angle_beta   90.00
_cell.angle_gamma   90.00
#
_symmetry.space_group_name_H-M   'P 1'
#
loop_
_entity.id
_entity.type
_entity.pdbx_description
1 polymer ?
#
loop_
_entity_poly.entity_id
_entity_poly.type
_entity_poly.pdbx_seq_one_letter_code
_entity_poly.pdbx_strand_id
1 'polypeptide(L)'
;MTFSLILWHELSDEINQLPEKTRRIIKTALKRLEEDPFPGSSGDKEKLILRGGIVIYRLHISRSYIVLYEIDQEEKLVVVQEILSIEQAHKRYGY
;
A
#
# COMPACT_ATOMS: atom_id res chain seq x y z
N MET A 1 4.19 18.39 -1.16
CA MET A 1 3.34 18.17 -2.36
C MET A 1 2.41 17.02 -2.01
N THR A 2 1.16 17.05 -2.46
CA THR A 2 0.16 16.04 -2.06
C THR A 2 -0.28 15.25 -3.27
N PHE A 3 -0.32 13.92 -3.13
CA PHE A 3 -0.83 12.97 -4.11
C PHE A 3 -2.28 12.62 -3.77
N SER A 4 -3.09 12.34 -4.79
CA SER A 4 -4.44 11.82 -4.59
C SER A 4 -4.38 10.30 -4.48
N LEU A 5 -5.01 9.74 -3.45
CA LEU A 5 -5.03 8.30 -3.23
C LEU A 5 -6.28 7.68 -3.86
N ILE A 6 -6.07 6.70 -4.73
CA ILE A 6 -7.11 5.93 -5.40
C ILE A 6 -7.16 4.52 -4.79
N LEU A 7 -8.35 4.14 -4.33
CA LEU A 7 -8.66 2.81 -3.82
C LEU A 7 -9.78 2.21 -4.67
N TRP A 8 -9.59 0.95 -5.08
CA TRP A 8 -10.66 0.16 -5.64
C TRP A 8 -11.76 -0.05 -4.59
N HIS A 9 -13.02 -0.12 -5.04
CA HIS A 9 -14.17 -0.27 -4.16
C HIS A 9 -14.06 -1.52 -3.27
N GLU A 10 -13.60 -2.64 -3.86
CA GLU A 10 -13.40 -3.91 -3.16
C GLU A 10 -12.41 -3.78 -1.99
N LEU A 11 -11.29 -3.07 -2.19
CA LEU A 11 -10.30 -2.81 -1.14
C LEU A 11 -10.89 -1.95 -0.01
N SER A 12 -11.70 -0.96 -0.35
CA SER A 12 -12.39 -0.15 0.66
C SER A 12 -13.31 -1.01 1.53
N ASP A 13 -14.05 -1.93 0.91
CA ASP A 13 -14.95 -2.83 1.63
C ASP A 13 -14.20 -3.82 2.52
N GLU A 14 -13.11 -4.40 2.02
CA GLU A 14 -12.21 -5.24 2.82
C GLU A 14 -11.68 -4.50 4.06
N ILE A 15 -11.18 -3.28 3.89
CA ILE A 15 -10.71 -2.44 4.99
C ILE A 15 -11.83 -2.15 6.00
N ASN A 16 -13.07 -1.96 5.53
CA ASN A 16 -14.20 -1.62 6.40
C ASN A 16 -14.69 -2.82 7.21
N GLN A 17 -14.46 -4.05 6.75
CA GLN A 17 -14.76 -5.29 7.48
C GLN A 17 -13.73 -5.62 8.58
N LEU A 18 -12.55 -5.00 8.55
CA LEU A 18 -11.52 -5.20 9.57
C LEU A 18 -11.92 -4.60 10.93
N PRO A 19 -11.36 -5.13 12.04
CA PRO A 19 -11.53 -4.54 13.36
C PRO A 19 -11.14 -3.06 13.39
N GLU A 20 -11.85 -2.25 14.17
CA GLU A 20 -11.70 -0.78 14.17
C GLU A 20 -10.25 -0.32 14.32
N LYS A 21 -9.52 -0.95 15.25
CA LYS A 21 -8.10 -0.65 15.50
C LYS A 21 -7.27 -0.85 14.23
N THR A 22 -7.43 -1.99 13.57
CA THR A 22 -6.70 -2.34 12.34
C THR A 22 -7.07 -1.39 11.22
N ARG A 23 -8.36 -1.15 11.00
CA ARG A 23 -8.87 -0.21 10.00
C ARG A 23 -8.28 1.18 10.19
N ARG A 24 -8.21 1.68 11.43
CA ARG A 24 -7.62 2.99 11.75
C ARG A 24 -6.14 3.05 11.42
N ILE A 25 -5.39 2.00 11.74
CA ILE A 25 -3.96 1.91 11.43
C ILE A 25 -3.74 1.95 9.92
N ILE A 26 -4.50 1.14 9.15
CA ILE A 26 -4.40 1.10 7.69
C ILE A 26 -4.74 2.45 7.08
N LYS A 27 -5.89 3.04 7.42
CA LYS A 27 -6.29 4.36 6.89
C LYS A 27 -5.27 5.46 7.22
N THR A 28 -4.67 5.41 8.41
CA THR A 28 -3.62 6.36 8.80
C THR A 28 -2.35 6.17 7.97
N ALA A 29 -1.97 4.93 7.69
CA ALA A 29 -0.82 4.63 6.84
C ALA A 29 -1.07 5.05 5.38
N LEU A 30 -2.26 4.77 4.83
CA LEU A 30 -2.64 5.21 3.48
C LEU A 30 -2.63 6.72 3.37
N LYS A 31 -3.15 7.44 4.36
CA LYS A 31 -3.12 8.91 4.36
C LYS A 31 -1.69 9.48 4.32
N ARG A 32 -0.70 8.78 4.90
CA ARG A 32 0.72 9.21 4.80
C ARG A 32 1.27 9.08 3.38
N LEU A 33 0.74 8.17 2.56
CA LEU A 33 1.14 8.06 1.16
C LEU A 33 0.73 9.29 0.33
N GLU A 34 -0.30 10.01 0.74
CA GLU A 34 -0.68 11.27 0.07
C GLU A 34 0.45 12.31 0.20
N GLU A 35 1.18 12.34 1.31
CA GLU A 35 2.24 13.33 1.55
C GLU A 35 3.62 12.83 1.12
N ASP A 36 3.90 11.54 1.35
CA ASP A 36 5.17 10.91 1.04
C ASP A 36 4.92 9.47 0.57
N PRO A 37 4.74 9.23 -0.74
CA PRO A 37 4.55 7.88 -1.27
C PRO A 37 5.86 7.17 -1.61
N PHE A 38 7.02 7.85 -1.57
CA PHE A 38 8.27 7.27 -2.05
C PHE A 38 9.01 6.50 -0.95
N PRO A 39 9.84 5.51 -1.31
CA PRO A 39 10.73 4.86 -0.36
C PRO A 39 11.68 5.87 0.26
N GLY A 40 11.70 5.91 1.59
CA GLY A 40 12.52 6.81 2.38
C GLY A 40 13.39 6.04 3.38
N SER A 41 14.11 6.80 4.22
CA SER A 41 15.06 6.26 5.19
C SER A 41 14.43 5.38 6.28
N SER A 42 13.10 5.40 6.41
CA SER A 42 12.34 4.62 7.40
C SER A 42 12.28 3.12 7.09
N GLY A 43 12.53 2.71 5.85
CA GLY A 43 12.57 1.29 5.45
C GLY A 43 11.22 0.57 5.48
N ASP A 44 10.13 1.29 5.75
CA ASP A 44 8.75 0.79 5.69
C ASP A 44 8.25 0.68 4.25
N LYS A 45 8.82 1.46 3.33
CA LYS A 45 8.48 1.46 1.90
C LYS A 45 9.63 0.92 1.06
N GLU A 46 9.30 0.11 0.07
CA GLU A 46 10.26 -0.50 -0.83
C GLU A 46 9.80 -0.40 -2.27
N LYS A 47 10.73 -0.10 -3.18
CA LYS A 47 10.48 -0.11 -4.63
C LYS A 47 10.83 -1.49 -5.18
N LEU A 48 9.86 -2.14 -5.80
CA LEU A 48 9.98 -3.43 -6.47
C LEU A 48 9.94 -3.20 -7.98
N ILE A 49 10.94 -3.74 -8.68
CA ILE A 49 10.98 -3.74 -10.15
C ILE A 49 10.63 -5.15 -10.60
N LEU A 50 9.44 -5.31 -11.18
CA LEU A 50 8.98 -6.58 -11.71
C LEU A 50 9.56 -6.85 -13.09
N ARG A 51 9.42 -8.10 -13.54
CA ARG A 51 9.78 -8.50 -14.91
C ARG A 51 8.98 -7.66 -15.91
N GLY A 52 9.66 -7.13 -16.92
CA GLY A 52 9.05 -6.22 -17.90
C GLY A 52 9.17 -4.74 -17.56
N GLY A 53 9.89 -4.38 -16.48
CA GLY A 53 10.17 -2.97 -16.13
C GLY A 53 9.03 -2.28 -15.37
N ILE A 54 8.00 -3.02 -14.98
CA ILE A 54 6.89 -2.52 -14.16
C ILE A 54 7.43 -2.19 -12.77
N VAL A 55 7.15 -0.98 -12.29
CA VAL A 55 7.54 -0.50 -10.97
C VAL A 55 6.34 -0.57 -10.05
N ILE A 56 6.45 -1.35 -8.98
CA ILE A 56 5.47 -1.40 -7.89
C ILE A 56 6.15 -0.98 -6.59
N TYR A 57 5.40 -0.32 -5.72
CA TYR A 57 5.85 0.04 -4.39
C TYR A 57 5.14 -0.82 -3.35
N ARG A 58 5.87 -1.16 -2.31
CA ARG A 58 5.38 -1.94 -1.16
C ARG A 58 5.49 -1.10 0.09
N LEU A 59 4.43 -0.98 0.87
CA LEU A 59 4.43 -0.37 2.20
C LEU A 59 4.14 -1.44 3.26
N HIS A 60 5.03 -1.56 4.24
CA HIS A 60 4.85 -2.38 5.42
C HIS A 60 4.14 -1.60 6.53
N ILE A 61 3.00 -2.12 6.98
CA ILE A 61 2.21 -1.55 8.08
C ILE A 61 2.33 -2.49 9.29
N SER A 62 3.05 -2.02 10.30
CA SER A 62 3.15 -2.67 11.63
C SER A 62 3.49 -4.17 11.60
N ARG A 63 4.23 -4.64 10.58
CA ARG A 63 4.58 -6.07 10.39
C ARG A 63 3.37 -7.01 10.31
N SER A 64 2.19 -6.50 10.01
CA SER A 64 0.98 -7.33 9.89
C SER A 64 0.29 -7.16 8.57
N TYR A 65 0.46 -6.00 7.93
CA TYR A 65 -0.12 -5.70 6.62
C TYR A 65 0.93 -5.18 5.67
N ILE A 66 0.67 -5.43 4.40
CA ILE A 66 1.44 -5.00 3.24
C ILE A 66 0.47 -4.31 2.30
N VAL A 67 0.83 -3.13 1.83
CA VAL A 67 0.10 -2.42 0.77
C VAL A 67 0.97 -2.42 -0.48
N LEU A 68 0.42 -2.88 -1.59
CA LEU A 68 1.04 -2.76 -2.91
C LEU A 68 0.37 -1.62 -3.66
N TYR A 69 1.16 -0.69 -4.17
CA TYR A 69 0.66 0.50 -4.85
C TYR A 69 1.62 0.97 -5.95
N GLU A 70 1.08 1.78 -6.85
CA GLU A 70 1.81 2.44 -7.92
C GLU A 70 1.73 3.96 -7.71
N ILE A 71 2.73 4.67 -8.24
CA ILE A 71 2.81 6.11 -8.16
C ILE A 71 2.84 6.66 -9.57
N ASP A 72 1.81 7.41 -9.94
CA ASP A 72 1.81 8.23 -11.13
C ASP A 72 2.35 9.62 -10.76
N GLN A 73 3.55 9.94 -11.24
CA GLN A 73 4.19 11.22 -10.95
C GLN A 73 3.63 12.37 -11.80
N GLU A 74 3.09 12.07 -12.98
CA GLU A 74 2.54 13.08 -13.89
C GLU A 74 1.20 13.57 -13.35
N GLU A 75 0.32 12.64 -13.03
CA GLU A 75 -1.03 12.91 -12.49
C GLU A 75 -1.04 13.08 -10.97
N LYS A 76 0.09 12.83 -10.29
CA LYS A 76 0.21 12.84 -8.82
C LYS A 76 -0.80 11.93 -8.15
N LEU A 77 -0.89 10.69 -8.64
CA LEU A 77 -1.79 9.67 -8.10
C LEU A 77 -1.01 8.57 -7.38
N VAL A 78 -1.59 8.09 -6.29
CA VAL A 78 -1.18 6.85 -5.63
C VAL A 78 -2.30 5.86 -5.82
N VAL A 79 -2.07 4.84 -6.64
CA VAL A 79 -3.07 3.81 -6.95
C VAL A 79 -2.77 2.59 -6.10
N VAL A 80 -3.64 2.29 -5.15
CA VAL A 80 -3.50 1.11 -4.30
C VAL A 80 -4.04 -0.10 -5.04
N GLN A 81 -3.16 -1.06 -5.32
CA GLN A 81 -3.50 -2.29 -6.03
C GLN A 81 -3.99 -3.39 -5.08
N GLU A 82 -3.29 -3.60 -3.96
CA GLU A 82 -3.64 -4.64 -2.99
C GLU A 82 -3.33 -4.21 -1.56
N ILE A 83 -4.14 -4.72 -0.62
CA ILE A 83 -3.87 -4.64 0.82
C ILE A 83 -3.98 -6.05 1.38
N LEU A 84 -2.87 -6.59 1.87
CA LEU A 84 -2.79 -7.98 2.33
C LEU A 84 -2.26 -8.02 3.75
N SER A 85 -2.75 -8.96 4.55
CA SER A 85 -2.01 -9.35 5.75
C SER A 85 -0.72 -10.09 5.35
N ILE A 86 0.29 -10.09 6.22
CA ILE A 86 1.51 -10.88 5.97
C ILE A 86 1.18 -12.36 5.79
N GLU A 87 0.21 -12.90 6.55
CA GLU A 87 -0.25 -14.28 6.38
C GLU A 87 -0.87 -14.52 5.00
N GLN A 88 -1.71 -13.59 4.52
CA GLN A 88 -2.26 -13.67 3.17
C GLN A 88 -1.17 -13.55 2.10
N ALA A 89 -0.20 -12.66 2.30
CA ALA A 89 0.93 -12.49 1.39
C ALA A 89 1.80 -13.76 1.34
N HIS A 90 2.14 -14.37 2.48
CA HIS A 90 2.88 -15.64 2.52
C HIS A 90 2.09 -16.77 1.84
N LYS A 91 0.77 -16.84 2.03
CA LYS A 91 -0.07 -17.84 1.37
C LYS A 91 -0.16 -17.64 -0.15
N ARG A 92 -0.26 -16.38 -0.60
CA ARG A 92 -0.44 -16.04 -2.01
C ARG A 92 0.88 -16.10 -2.80
N TYR A 93 1.98 -15.67 -2.18
CA TYR A 93 3.27 -15.53 -2.85
C TYR A 93 4.30 -16.58 -2.42
N GLY A 94 3.99 -17.43 -1.42
CA GLY A 94 4.78 -18.63 -1.07
C GLY A 94 6.24 -18.32 -0.78
N TYR A 95 6.51 -17.76 0.40
CA TYR A 95 7.87 -17.67 0.94
C TYR A 95 8.20 -18.88 1.81
#